data_AF-A0A2D5YM32-F1
#
_entry.id   AF-A0A2D5YM32-F1
#
_cell.length_a   1.000
_cell.length_b   1.000
_cell.length_c   1.000
_cell.angle_alpha   90.00
_cell.angle_beta   90.00
_cell.angle_gamma   90.00
#
_symmetry.space_group_name_H-M   'P 1'
#
loop_
_entity.id
_entity.type
_entity.pdbx_description
1 polymer ?
#
loop_
_entity_poly.entity_id
_entity_poly.type
_entity_poly.pdbx_seq_one_letter_code
_entity_poly.pdbx_strand_id
1 'polypeptide(L)'
;MPNSVESDVDWSICRMSTSLGDAEDLIENTTCLDSSLATKDIDTDVGGRDIATANEQWNIAFYADAAHTSTIRNDDGWATSSNNYLRFFTPKETYEVGISQRHSGVWDSSKANIDFNDYYGAFFDLGHLYYRIEGFQINSRRLASGDGGGMRIYPGFVYNDPGEIHIVDNIISKQAVGTDDSSSVGISLLGGTLGTKVIVANNIIYGFKIGFEKRSTTDNLELILYNNTIGDFTDKAFSIGRYGTNDRYVIRNNIVENLNRTGTDWSYSSGAGLGDIYEFNHSTDGTVIGSDNQLGDIDFLNAAGNDYRLQSIDILAKDTGADLRNDTDFKIDRDIKDKNIENIFHMGAHAY
;
A
#
# COMPACT_ATOMS: atom_id res chain seq x y z
N MET A 1 -41.11 -34.90 -14.36
CA MET A 1 -40.16 -34.57 -13.28
C MET A 1 -39.04 -33.79 -13.93
N PRO A 2 -38.57 -32.66 -13.38
CA PRO A 2 -37.35 -32.04 -13.88
C PRO A 2 -36.20 -33.04 -13.67
N ASN A 3 -35.41 -33.31 -14.70
CA ASN A 3 -34.21 -34.13 -14.55
C ASN A 3 -33.23 -33.39 -13.64
N SER A 4 -32.53 -34.13 -12.78
CA SER A 4 -31.37 -33.58 -12.07
C SER A 4 -30.37 -33.05 -13.10
N VAL A 5 -30.04 -31.77 -13.01
CA VAL A 5 -28.98 -31.17 -13.80
C VAL A 5 -27.65 -31.73 -13.27
N GLU A 6 -26.88 -32.38 -14.13
CA GLU A 6 -25.50 -32.79 -13.82
C GLU A 6 -24.60 -31.54 -13.81
N SER A 7 -23.52 -31.59 -13.04
CA SER A 7 -22.52 -30.52 -12.99
C SER A 7 -21.98 -30.26 -14.40
N ASP A 8 -22.02 -29.00 -14.85
CA ASP A 8 -21.34 -28.58 -16.06
C ASP A 8 -19.82 -28.66 -15.84
N VAL A 9 -19.16 -29.55 -16.59
CA VAL A 9 -17.71 -29.80 -16.55
C VAL A 9 -17.01 -29.31 -17.81
N ASP A 10 -17.73 -28.61 -18.70
CA ASP A 10 -17.23 -28.20 -20.01
C ASP A 10 -16.43 -26.89 -19.96
N TRP A 11 -16.32 -26.27 -18.77
CA TRP A 11 -15.55 -25.05 -18.57
C TRP A 11 -14.55 -25.17 -17.41
N SER A 12 -13.45 -24.44 -17.52
CA SER A 12 -12.44 -24.29 -16.47
C SER A 12 -12.03 -22.83 -16.41
N ILE A 13 -11.76 -22.33 -15.21
CA ILE A 13 -11.24 -20.98 -15.00
C ILE A 13 -9.73 -21.08 -14.91
N CYS A 14 -9.06 -20.26 -15.71
CA CYS A 14 -7.62 -20.19 -15.82
C CYS A 14 -7.11 -18.83 -15.37
N ARG A 15 -5.91 -18.83 -14.79
CA ARG A 15 -5.12 -17.59 -14.74
C ARG A 15 -4.56 -17.33 -16.12
N MET A 16 -4.59 -16.07 -16.53
CA MET A 16 -4.03 -15.62 -17.80
C MET A 16 -2.52 -15.88 -17.88
N SER A 17 -1.80 -15.67 -16.78
CA SER A 17 -0.35 -15.90 -16.68
C SER A 17 -0.02 -16.68 -15.39
N THR A 18 1.10 -17.39 -15.38
CA THR A 18 1.52 -18.22 -14.23
C THR A 18 2.45 -17.52 -13.26
N SER A 19 3.04 -16.40 -13.66
CA SER A 19 3.93 -15.58 -12.84
C SER A 19 3.78 -14.10 -13.16
N LEU A 20 4.35 -13.24 -12.32
CA LEU A 20 4.42 -11.81 -12.60
C LEU A 20 5.22 -11.52 -13.87
N GLY A 21 6.38 -12.17 -14.04
CA GLY A 21 7.20 -12.01 -15.24
C GLY A 21 6.44 -12.44 -16.50
N ASP A 22 5.67 -13.53 -16.43
CA ASP A 22 4.81 -13.94 -17.54
C ASP A 22 3.73 -12.88 -17.84
N ALA A 23 3.11 -12.29 -16.81
CA ALA A 23 2.13 -11.22 -17.00
C ALA A 23 2.75 -9.95 -17.60
N GLU A 24 3.97 -9.61 -17.20
CA GLU A 24 4.73 -8.47 -17.71
C GLU A 24 5.19 -8.69 -19.16
N ASP A 25 5.61 -9.91 -19.51
CA ASP A 25 6.07 -10.27 -20.84
C ASP A 25 4.94 -10.69 -21.81
N LEU A 26 3.67 -10.54 -21.39
CA LEU A 26 2.48 -10.95 -22.17
C LEU A 26 2.50 -12.46 -22.51
N ILE A 27 3.07 -13.28 -21.63
CA ILE A 27 3.15 -14.73 -21.78
C ILE A 27 1.91 -15.37 -21.16
N GLU A 28 1.11 -15.99 -22.02
CA GLU A 28 -0.12 -16.66 -21.63
C GLU A 28 0.11 -18.06 -21.06
N ASN A 29 -0.72 -18.43 -20.08
CA ASN A 29 -0.79 -19.75 -19.50
C ASN A 29 -1.54 -20.72 -20.42
N THR A 30 -0.83 -21.27 -21.40
CA THR A 30 -1.37 -22.24 -22.36
C THR A 30 -1.72 -23.60 -21.73
N THR A 31 -1.33 -23.87 -20.48
CA THR A 31 -1.46 -25.22 -19.88
C THR A 31 -2.88 -25.60 -19.48
N CYS A 32 -3.78 -24.61 -19.31
CA CYS A 32 -5.17 -24.86 -18.94
C CYS A 32 -6.16 -24.28 -19.97
N LEU A 33 -5.66 -23.66 -21.04
CA LEU A 33 -6.48 -23.27 -22.18
C LEU A 33 -6.91 -24.51 -22.97
N ASP A 34 -8.14 -24.49 -23.48
CA ASP A 34 -8.58 -25.49 -24.45
C ASP A 34 -7.63 -25.46 -25.66
N SER A 35 -7.31 -26.64 -26.21
CA SER A 35 -6.39 -26.77 -27.35
C SER A 35 -6.77 -25.93 -28.58
N SER A 36 -8.06 -25.59 -28.73
CA SER A 36 -8.56 -24.70 -29.79
C SER A 36 -8.30 -23.21 -29.52
N LEU A 37 -8.00 -22.84 -28.27
CA LEU A 37 -7.67 -21.48 -27.84
C LEU A 37 -6.18 -21.30 -27.54
N ALA A 38 -5.43 -22.38 -27.26
CA ALA A 38 -4.00 -22.33 -26.94
C ALA A 38 -3.08 -21.79 -28.07
N THR A 39 -3.63 -21.56 -29.26
CA THR A 39 -2.93 -20.93 -30.41
C THR A 39 -3.43 -19.53 -30.73
N LYS A 40 -4.46 -19.07 -30.01
CA LYS A 40 -5.05 -17.75 -30.18
C LYS A 40 -4.42 -16.84 -29.13
N ASP A 41 -3.48 -16.03 -29.59
CA ASP A 41 -2.95 -14.90 -28.83
C ASP A 41 -4.11 -13.95 -28.48
N ILE A 42 -4.41 -13.83 -27.19
CA ILE A 42 -5.40 -12.93 -26.62
C ILE A 42 -4.80 -11.52 -26.55
N ASP A 43 -3.49 -11.42 -26.31
CA ASP A 43 -2.75 -10.17 -26.17
C ASP A 43 -1.84 -9.92 -27.39
N THR A 44 -2.45 -9.50 -28.50
CA THR A 44 -1.76 -9.30 -29.79
C THR A 44 -0.80 -8.10 -29.85
N ASP A 45 -0.45 -7.50 -28.72
CA ASP A 45 0.40 -6.31 -28.73
C ASP A 45 1.85 -6.68 -29.11
N VAL A 46 2.28 -6.21 -30.27
CA VAL A 46 3.60 -6.49 -30.81
C VAL A 46 4.47 -5.24 -30.64
N GLY A 47 5.03 -5.07 -29.43
CA GLY A 47 6.15 -4.16 -29.22
C GLY A 47 5.93 -2.94 -28.33
N GLY A 48 4.97 -2.94 -27.40
CA GLY A 48 4.92 -1.89 -26.38
C GLY A 48 4.01 -2.23 -25.21
N ARG A 49 4.31 -1.64 -24.05
CA ARG A 49 3.47 -1.68 -22.83
C ARG A 49 2.68 -0.36 -22.69
N ASP A 50 2.13 0.14 -23.80
CA ASP A 50 1.39 1.41 -23.86
C ASP A 50 -0.12 1.20 -23.68
N ILE A 51 -0.49 0.91 -22.43
CA ILE A 51 -1.88 0.71 -22.04
C ILE A 51 -2.70 2.00 -22.10
N ALA A 52 -2.05 3.17 -22.12
CA ALA A 52 -2.70 4.45 -22.33
C ALA A 52 -3.25 4.57 -23.76
N THR A 53 -2.42 4.32 -24.77
CA THR A 53 -2.85 4.35 -26.18
C THR A 53 -3.83 3.23 -26.51
N ALA A 54 -3.63 2.04 -25.94
CA ALA A 54 -4.55 0.91 -26.10
C ALA A 54 -5.90 1.11 -25.38
N ASN A 55 -5.99 2.11 -24.50
CA ASN A 55 -7.14 2.36 -23.64
C ASN A 55 -7.51 1.13 -22.76
N GLU A 56 -6.49 0.56 -22.13
CA GLU A 56 -6.60 -0.63 -21.29
C GLU A 56 -6.35 -0.33 -19.81
N GLN A 57 -6.79 -1.24 -18.94
CA GLN A 57 -6.44 -1.26 -17.53
C GLN A 57 -5.94 -2.65 -17.18
N TRP A 58 -4.75 -2.71 -16.61
CA TRP A 58 -4.08 -3.96 -16.33
C TRP A 58 -4.17 -4.28 -14.85
N ASN A 59 -4.81 -5.41 -14.53
CA ASN A 59 -5.09 -5.85 -13.16
C ASN A 59 -4.28 -7.11 -12.85
N ILE A 60 -3.18 -6.94 -12.13
CA ILE A 60 -2.24 -7.99 -11.77
C ILE A 60 -2.63 -8.53 -10.39
N ALA A 61 -3.29 -9.69 -10.39
CA ALA A 61 -3.81 -10.34 -9.19
C ALA A 61 -2.79 -11.29 -8.54
N PHE A 62 -2.66 -11.21 -7.22
CA PHE A 62 -1.84 -12.11 -6.41
C PHE A 62 -2.69 -13.06 -5.58
N TYR A 63 -2.31 -14.34 -5.57
CA TYR A 63 -3.07 -15.43 -4.96
C TYR A 63 -2.32 -16.06 -3.80
N ALA A 64 -3.05 -16.76 -2.93
CA ALA A 64 -2.55 -17.39 -1.71
C ALA A 64 -2.03 -18.83 -1.93
N ASP A 65 -1.54 -19.15 -3.12
CA ASP A 65 -1.01 -20.47 -3.47
C ASP A 65 0.46 -20.64 -3.11
N ALA A 66 1.23 -19.55 -3.18
CA ALA A 66 2.57 -19.46 -2.61
C ALA A 66 2.92 -18.00 -2.32
N ALA A 67 3.86 -17.78 -1.38
CA ALA A 67 4.42 -16.46 -1.16
C ALA A 67 5.19 -15.99 -2.41
N HIS A 68 4.96 -14.76 -2.85
CA HIS A 68 5.83 -14.13 -3.83
C HIS A 68 7.16 -13.76 -3.15
N THR A 69 8.30 -14.06 -3.77
CA THR A 69 9.60 -13.96 -3.07
C THR A 69 10.59 -12.97 -3.69
N SER A 70 10.26 -12.42 -4.86
CA SER A 70 11.07 -11.43 -5.57
C SER A 70 10.57 -10.00 -5.33
N THR A 71 11.43 -9.03 -5.59
CA THR A 71 11.00 -7.64 -5.76
C THR A 71 10.20 -7.50 -7.05
N ILE A 72 9.05 -6.86 -6.95
CA ILE A 72 8.22 -6.38 -8.06
C ILE A 72 8.88 -5.11 -8.55
N ARG A 73 9.44 -5.16 -9.76
CA ARG A 73 10.06 -4.02 -10.41
C ARG A 73 9.09 -3.50 -11.44
N ASN A 74 8.79 -2.21 -11.33
CA ASN A 74 8.09 -1.50 -12.38
C ASN A 74 9.14 -0.63 -13.07
N ASP A 75 9.96 -1.21 -13.95
CA ASP A 75 10.99 -0.53 -14.75
C ASP A 75 10.86 -0.78 -16.27
N ASP A 76 9.83 -1.51 -16.69
CA ASP A 76 9.75 -2.11 -18.04
C ASP A 76 9.02 -1.28 -19.12
N GLY A 77 8.96 0.04 -18.97
CA GLY A 77 8.47 0.90 -20.06
C GLY A 77 6.95 0.89 -20.27
N TRP A 78 6.18 0.74 -19.20
CA TRP A 78 4.73 0.94 -19.25
C TRP A 78 4.40 2.41 -19.48
N ALA A 79 3.63 2.70 -20.54
CA ALA A 79 3.01 4.00 -20.73
C ALA A 79 1.58 3.97 -20.18
N THR A 80 1.34 4.77 -19.15
CA THR A 80 0.11 4.79 -18.34
C THR A 80 -0.53 6.18 -18.35
N SER A 81 -1.80 6.27 -17.97
CA SER A 81 -2.55 7.52 -17.85
C SER A 81 -3.48 7.47 -16.63
N SER A 82 -4.10 8.59 -16.29
CA SER A 82 -5.10 8.65 -15.19
C SER A 82 -6.27 7.67 -15.38
N ASN A 83 -6.60 7.33 -16.64
CA ASN A 83 -7.67 6.39 -16.96
C ASN A 83 -7.16 4.96 -17.23
N ASN A 84 -5.86 4.79 -17.44
CA ASN A 84 -5.22 3.56 -17.90
C ASN A 84 -4.00 3.27 -17.01
N TYR A 85 -4.22 2.54 -15.93
CA TYR A 85 -3.23 2.32 -14.87
C TYR A 85 -2.93 0.84 -14.68
N LEU A 86 -1.79 0.57 -14.06
CA LEU A 86 -1.45 -0.73 -13.52
C LEU A 86 -2.05 -0.89 -12.12
N ARG A 87 -2.72 -2.00 -11.86
CA ARG A 87 -3.24 -2.33 -10.54
C ARG A 87 -2.67 -3.65 -10.07
N PHE A 88 -1.82 -3.60 -9.06
CA PHE A 88 -1.38 -4.76 -8.30
C PHE A 88 -2.32 -4.93 -7.12
N PHE A 89 -2.96 -6.09 -6.99
CA PHE A 89 -3.92 -6.30 -5.91
C PHE A 89 -4.03 -7.77 -5.47
N THR A 90 -4.54 -7.96 -4.26
CA THR A 90 -5.03 -9.27 -3.81
C THR A 90 -6.55 -9.35 -4.00
N PRO A 91 -7.08 -10.33 -4.75
CA PRO A 91 -8.52 -10.52 -4.90
C PRO A 91 -9.19 -10.68 -3.55
N LYS A 92 -10.30 -9.98 -3.32
CA LYS A 92 -10.98 -9.98 -2.02
C LYS A 92 -12.37 -10.58 -2.09
N GLU A 93 -13.02 -10.46 -3.25
CA GLU A 93 -14.42 -10.80 -3.41
C GLU A 93 -14.57 -12.30 -3.72
N THR A 94 -15.56 -12.93 -3.11
CA THR A 94 -15.82 -14.35 -3.35
C THR A 94 -16.24 -14.65 -4.79
N TYR A 95 -16.80 -13.67 -5.49
CA TYR A 95 -17.14 -13.82 -6.91
C TYR A 95 -15.94 -13.67 -7.85
N GLU A 96 -14.79 -13.15 -7.39
CA GLU A 96 -13.57 -13.09 -8.20
C GLU A 96 -12.95 -14.49 -8.32
N VAL A 97 -12.79 -15.18 -7.18
CA VAL A 97 -11.94 -16.38 -7.08
C VAL A 97 -12.45 -17.44 -6.08
N GLY A 98 -13.71 -17.34 -5.65
CA GLY A 98 -14.37 -18.28 -4.72
C GLY A 98 -14.10 -17.99 -3.23
N ILE A 99 -12.87 -17.59 -2.88
CA ILE A 99 -12.47 -17.23 -1.51
C ILE A 99 -11.55 -16.01 -1.50
N SER A 100 -11.72 -15.11 -0.53
CA SER A 100 -10.87 -13.93 -0.40
C SER A 100 -9.39 -14.30 -0.26
N GLN A 101 -8.52 -13.73 -1.11
CA GLN A 101 -7.06 -13.83 -1.02
C GLN A 101 -6.45 -12.74 -0.15
N ARG A 102 -7.22 -11.69 0.16
CA ARG A 102 -6.82 -10.53 0.96
C ARG A 102 -6.88 -10.82 2.47
N HIS A 103 -6.03 -10.13 3.23
CA HIS A 103 -6.03 -10.16 4.70
C HIS A 103 -7.24 -9.45 5.31
N SER A 104 -7.51 -9.72 6.58
CA SER A 104 -8.60 -9.11 7.36
C SER A 104 -8.13 -7.96 8.26
N GLY A 105 -7.07 -7.27 7.83
CA GLY A 105 -6.41 -6.23 8.63
C GLY A 105 -5.50 -6.74 9.75
N VAL A 106 -5.17 -8.04 9.75
CA VAL A 106 -4.15 -8.66 10.60
C VAL A 106 -3.41 -9.69 9.76
N TRP A 107 -2.13 -9.93 10.04
CA TRP A 107 -1.33 -10.90 9.29
C TRP A 107 -1.94 -12.30 9.36
N ASP A 108 -2.12 -12.93 8.21
CA ASP A 108 -2.66 -14.27 8.01
C ASP A 108 -1.85 -14.97 6.92
N SER A 109 -1.05 -15.97 7.31
CA SER A 109 -0.19 -16.71 6.39
C SER A 109 -0.96 -17.57 5.38
N SER A 110 -2.28 -17.75 5.56
CA SER A 110 -3.15 -18.43 4.58
C SER A 110 -3.62 -17.51 3.45
N LYS A 111 -3.27 -16.22 3.49
CA LYS A 111 -3.61 -15.21 2.49
C LYS A 111 -2.43 -14.90 1.59
N ALA A 112 -2.71 -14.27 0.46
CA ALA A 112 -1.68 -13.86 -0.49
C ALA A 112 -0.67 -12.96 0.23
N ASN A 113 0.61 -13.25 0.05
CA ASN A 113 1.67 -12.52 0.72
C ASN A 113 2.93 -12.45 -0.15
N ILE A 114 3.68 -11.37 0.06
CA ILE A 114 5.00 -11.16 -0.50
C ILE A 114 5.99 -11.34 0.64
N ASP A 115 6.82 -12.38 0.57
CA ASP A 115 7.83 -12.70 1.55
C ASP A 115 9.22 -12.69 0.91
N PHE A 116 9.86 -11.52 0.92
CA PHE A 116 11.03 -11.23 0.09
C PHE A 116 12.28 -10.97 0.94
N ASN A 117 13.45 -11.03 0.30
CA ASN A 117 14.74 -10.75 0.93
C ASN A 117 15.62 -9.92 -0.03
N ASP A 118 15.20 -8.69 -0.28
CA ASP A 118 15.87 -7.76 -1.20
C ASP A 118 16.10 -6.40 -0.53
N TYR A 119 17.12 -5.68 -1.01
CA TYR A 119 17.45 -4.31 -0.63
C TYR A 119 16.38 -3.31 -1.08
N TYR A 120 15.82 -3.52 -2.26
CA TYR A 120 14.97 -2.52 -2.91
C TYR A 120 13.53 -2.49 -2.39
N GLY A 121 13.11 -3.44 -1.55
CA GLY A 121 11.73 -3.59 -1.10
C GLY A 121 10.92 -4.57 -1.95
N ALA A 122 9.70 -4.86 -1.53
CA ALA A 122 8.75 -5.69 -2.28
C ALA A 122 8.31 -5.01 -3.57
N PHE A 123 8.13 -3.69 -3.52
CA PHE A 123 7.88 -2.86 -4.69
C PHE A 123 9.02 -1.87 -4.84
N PHE A 124 9.66 -1.91 -6.00
CA PHE A 124 10.67 -0.96 -6.42
C PHE A 124 10.23 -0.35 -7.75
N ASP A 125 9.77 0.89 -7.69
CA ASP A 125 9.30 1.60 -8.86
C ASP A 125 10.26 2.71 -9.26
N LEU A 126 10.65 2.73 -10.54
CA LEU A 126 11.47 3.78 -11.13
C LEU A 126 10.68 4.57 -12.15
N GLY A 127 9.85 5.49 -11.67
CA GLY A 127 9.35 6.60 -12.49
C GLY A 127 8.05 6.35 -13.25
N HIS A 128 7.22 5.41 -12.82
CA HIS A 128 5.86 5.27 -13.36
C HIS A 128 4.90 6.27 -12.72
N LEU A 129 3.96 6.73 -13.52
CA LEU A 129 3.08 7.83 -13.15
C LEU A 129 1.70 7.35 -12.70
N TYR A 130 1.18 6.20 -13.15
CA TYR A 130 -0.16 5.75 -12.76
C TYR A 130 -0.21 4.26 -12.41
N TYR A 131 -0.20 3.96 -11.10
CA TYR A 131 -0.39 2.60 -10.62
C TYR A 131 -0.94 2.52 -9.20
N ARG A 132 -1.41 1.33 -8.84
CA ARG A 132 -2.05 1.03 -7.55
C ARG A 132 -1.51 -0.24 -6.95
N ILE A 133 -1.30 -0.24 -5.63
CA ILE A 133 -0.82 -1.34 -4.83
C ILE A 133 -1.79 -1.54 -3.67
N GLU A 134 -2.59 -2.60 -3.74
CA GLU A 134 -3.80 -2.74 -2.94
C GLU A 134 -3.89 -4.09 -2.19
N GLY A 135 -4.07 -4.03 -0.87
CA GLY A 135 -4.47 -5.21 -0.07
C GLY A 135 -3.39 -6.27 0.15
N PHE A 136 -2.12 -5.93 0.05
CA PHE A 136 -1.03 -6.89 0.22
C PHE A 136 -0.66 -7.12 1.68
N GLN A 137 -0.16 -8.32 1.94
CA GLN A 137 0.69 -8.59 3.10
C GLN A 137 2.14 -8.68 2.63
N ILE A 138 3.00 -7.80 3.12
CA ILE A 138 4.39 -7.68 2.70
C ILE A 138 5.28 -7.94 3.91
N ASN A 139 6.15 -8.93 3.84
CA ASN A 139 7.17 -9.21 4.85
C ASN A 139 8.57 -9.12 4.26
N SER A 140 9.37 -8.20 4.80
CA SER A 140 10.81 -8.14 4.55
C SER A 140 11.56 -9.07 5.50
N ARG A 141 12.21 -10.10 4.95
CA ARG A 141 13.16 -10.99 5.66
C ARG A 141 14.59 -10.47 5.63
N ARG A 142 14.84 -9.27 5.11
CA ARG A 142 16.20 -8.74 5.01
C ARG A 142 16.76 -8.43 6.39
N LEU A 143 17.83 -9.17 6.75
CA LEU A 143 18.57 -9.05 8.01
C LEU A 143 19.91 -8.32 7.88
N ALA A 144 20.33 -8.01 6.64
CA ALA A 144 21.61 -7.36 6.37
C ALA A 144 21.56 -5.86 6.65
N SER A 145 22.66 -5.29 7.16
CA SER A 145 22.79 -3.85 7.36
C SER A 145 22.69 -3.08 6.03
N GLY A 146 21.87 -2.02 6.01
CA GLY A 146 21.70 -1.12 4.86
C GLY A 146 20.36 -1.30 4.14
N ASP A 147 19.68 -0.15 3.95
CA ASP A 147 18.29 0.09 3.52
C ASP A 147 17.49 -1.18 3.17
N GLY A 148 17.04 -1.94 4.17
CA GLY A 148 15.98 -2.92 3.94
C GLY A 148 14.62 -2.25 3.98
N GLY A 149 14.07 -1.89 2.82
CA GLY A 149 12.74 -1.29 2.72
C GLY A 149 11.61 -2.31 2.69
N GLY A 150 10.39 -1.94 3.09
CA GLY A 150 9.17 -2.67 2.74
C GLY A 150 8.77 -2.32 1.30
N MET A 151 8.72 -1.04 0.97
CA MET A 151 8.46 -0.50 -0.37
C MET A 151 9.35 0.72 -0.63
N ARG A 152 9.83 0.84 -1.87
CA ARG A 152 10.72 1.92 -2.30
C ARG A 152 10.19 2.52 -3.61
N ILE A 153 9.55 3.67 -3.48
CA ILE A 153 8.74 4.25 -4.55
C ILE A 153 9.41 5.54 -5.02
N TYR A 154 9.55 5.68 -6.34
CA TYR A 154 10.05 6.91 -6.96
C TYR A 154 8.94 7.58 -7.79
N PRO A 155 8.21 8.57 -7.24
CA PRO A 155 7.06 9.22 -7.88
C PRO A 155 7.42 10.05 -9.12
N GLY A 156 7.84 9.41 -10.21
CA GLY A 156 8.29 10.03 -11.46
C GLY A 156 9.79 10.33 -11.48
N PHE A 157 10.52 9.75 -12.44
CA PHE A 157 11.92 10.10 -12.72
C PHE A 157 12.06 10.89 -14.04
N VAL A 158 11.00 10.89 -14.86
CA VAL A 158 10.95 11.50 -16.19
C VAL A 158 10.27 12.88 -16.10
N TYR A 159 11.01 13.91 -16.49
CA TYR A 159 10.60 15.31 -16.34
C TYR A 159 9.28 15.64 -17.07
N ASN A 160 8.31 16.18 -16.32
CA ASN A 160 7.16 17.03 -16.72
C ASN A 160 5.76 16.40 -16.85
N ASP A 161 5.57 15.11 -16.59
CA ASP A 161 4.22 14.52 -16.62
C ASP A 161 3.66 14.29 -15.21
N PRO A 162 2.39 14.64 -14.95
CA PRO A 162 1.74 14.36 -13.67
C PRO A 162 1.49 12.85 -13.51
N GLY A 163 1.33 12.42 -12.26
CA GLY A 163 1.04 11.02 -11.92
C GLY A 163 0.08 10.88 -10.75
N GLU A 164 -0.48 9.70 -10.55
CA GLU A 164 -1.25 9.30 -9.38
C GLU A 164 -0.88 7.87 -8.95
N ILE A 165 -0.36 7.72 -7.73
CA ILE A 165 0.08 6.45 -7.14
C ILE A 165 -0.76 6.14 -5.91
N HIS A 166 -1.30 4.92 -5.83
CA HIS A 166 -2.09 4.45 -4.69
C HIS A 166 -1.35 3.33 -3.96
N ILE A 167 -1.13 3.48 -2.67
CA ILE A 167 -0.60 2.44 -1.78
C ILE A 167 -1.62 2.30 -0.66
N VAL A 168 -2.55 1.37 -0.82
CA VAL A 168 -3.73 1.30 0.05
C VAL A 168 -4.00 -0.08 0.61
N ASP A 169 -4.54 -0.09 1.82
CA ASP A 169 -5.01 -1.28 2.51
C ASP A 169 -3.96 -2.37 2.74
N ASN A 170 -2.66 -2.04 2.81
CA ASN A 170 -1.61 -3.05 2.93
C ASN A 170 -1.20 -3.29 4.39
N ILE A 171 -0.72 -4.50 4.70
CA ILE A 171 0.06 -4.80 5.90
C ILE A 171 1.53 -4.94 5.47
N ILE A 172 2.40 -4.12 6.04
CA ILE A 172 3.82 -4.07 5.69
C ILE A 172 4.62 -4.31 6.96
N SER A 173 5.35 -5.42 6.99
CA SER A 173 6.14 -5.86 8.12
C SER A 173 7.59 -6.08 7.75
N LYS A 174 8.44 -5.95 8.76
CA LYS A 174 9.79 -6.51 8.73
C LYS A 174 9.89 -7.60 9.79
N GLN A 175 10.50 -8.72 9.42
CA GLN A 175 10.84 -9.75 10.40
C GLN A 175 11.83 -9.15 11.41
N ALA A 176 11.49 -9.22 12.70
CA ALA A 176 12.33 -8.67 13.77
C ALA A 176 13.73 -9.31 13.78
N VAL A 177 14.77 -8.48 13.82
CA VAL A 177 16.15 -8.91 14.10
C VAL A 177 16.75 -8.04 15.17
N GLY A 178 17.30 -8.69 16.19
CA GLY A 178 18.11 -8.04 17.21
C GLY A 178 19.34 -7.39 16.58
N THR A 179 19.55 -6.13 16.96
CA THR A 179 20.74 -5.30 16.69
C THR A 179 20.96 -4.88 15.23
N ASP A 180 20.68 -3.60 14.98
CA ASP A 180 21.04 -2.78 13.81
C ASP A 180 20.43 -3.14 12.44
N ASP A 181 19.37 -2.42 12.07
CA ASP A 181 19.19 -2.00 10.68
C ASP A 181 19.07 -0.47 10.62
N SER A 182 20.22 0.19 10.49
CA SER A 182 20.41 1.64 10.61
C SER A 182 19.61 2.50 9.62
N SER A 183 18.82 1.90 8.72
CA SER A 183 18.12 2.60 7.64
C SER A 183 16.86 1.90 7.07
N SER A 184 16.27 0.91 7.75
CA SER A 184 15.05 0.26 7.24
C SER A 184 13.82 1.18 7.24
N VAL A 185 13.05 1.16 6.15
CA VAL A 185 11.85 1.99 5.99
C VAL A 185 10.68 1.15 5.51
N GLY A 186 9.50 1.23 6.15
CA GLY A 186 8.31 0.50 5.70
C GLY A 186 7.86 0.94 4.31
N ILE A 187 7.53 2.22 4.14
CA ILE A 187 7.29 2.85 2.83
C ILE A 187 8.21 4.06 2.69
N SER A 188 9.09 4.05 1.69
CA SER A 188 9.94 5.19 1.37
C SER A 188 9.54 5.78 0.02
N LEU A 189 9.21 7.08 0.01
CA LEU A 189 9.05 7.89 -1.19
C LEU A 189 10.37 8.63 -1.43
N LEU A 190 11.05 8.31 -2.54
CA LEU A 190 12.35 8.86 -2.90
C LEU A 190 12.28 9.51 -4.27
N GLY A 191 12.83 10.71 -4.40
CA GLY A 191 12.81 11.36 -5.70
C GLY A 191 11.36 11.61 -6.14
N GLY A 192 11.18 11.92 -7.41
CA GLY A 192 9.89 12.33 -7.97
C GLY A 192 9.98 13.57 -8.87
N THR A 193 8.98 13.72 -9.72
CA THR A 193 8.84 14.82 -10.68
C THR A 193 7.72 15.78 -10.28
N LEU A 194 7.61 16.87 -11.01
CA LEU A 194 6.56 17.86 -10.85
C LEU A 194 5.16 17.23 -11.04
N GLY A 195 4.28 17.32 -10.03
CA GLY A 195 2.84 17.11 -10.19
C GLY A 195 2.34 15.69 -9.96
N THR A 196 3.09 14.85 -9.25
CA THR A 196 2.62 13.51 -8.86
C THR A 196 1.82 13.56 -7.56
N LYS A 197 0.65 12.94 -7.55
CA LYS A 197 -0.14 12.68 -6.36
C LYS A 197 0.14 11.27 -5.84
N VAL A 198 0.49 11.16 -4.56
CA VAL A 198 0.72 9.87 -3.89
C VAL A 198 -0.26 9.74 -2.75
N ILE A 199 -1.05 8.68 -2.79
CA ILE A 199 -2.05 8.33 -1.78
C ILE A 199 -1.53 7.13 -1.02
N VAL A 200 -1.33 7.30 0.28
CA VAL A 200 -0.97 6.24 1.21
C VAL A 200 -2.06 6.16 2.27
N ALA A 201 -2.93 5.16 2.17
CA ALA A 201 -4.10 5.08 3.03
C ALA A 201 -4.44 3.69 3.55
N ASN A 202 -5.02 3.60 4.76
CA ASN A 202 -5.44 2.34 5.37
C ASN A 202 -4.33 1.29 5.48
N ASN A 203 -3.05 1.70 5.57
CA ASN A 203 -1.96 0.74 5.72
C ASN A 203 -1.62 0.50 7.19
N ILE A 204 -1.14 -0.70 7.50
CA ILE A 204 -0.52 -1.05 8.77
C ILE A 204 0.97 -1.31 8.52
N ILE A 205 1.84 -0.62 9.25
CA ILE A 205 3.29 -0.70 9.05
C ILE A 205 3.99 -0.99 10.38
N TYR A 206 4.85 -2.01 10.44
CA TYR A 206 5.57 -2.33 11.68
C TYR A 206 6.90 -3.07 11.50
N GLY A 207 7.75 -3.00 12.52
CA GLY A 207 9.05 -3.69 12.60
C GLY A 207 10.19 -2.95 11.88
N PHE A 208 9.95 -1.73 11.38
CA PHE A 208 10.94 -0.95 10.64
C PHE A 208 11.59 0.13 11.52
N LYS A 209 12.81 0.56 11.18
CA LYS A 209 13.42 1.72 11.86
C LYS A 209 12.60 2.99 11.63
N ILE A 210 12.16 3.20 10.39
CA ILE A 210 11.22 4.25 10.01
C ILE A 210 9.95 3.61 9.43
N GLY A 211 8.77 3.97 9.90
CA GLY A 211 7.52 3.42 9.34
C GLY A 211 7.25 3.94 7.93
N PHE A 212 7.06 5.26 7.82
CA PHE A 212 6.85 5.96 6.55
C PHE A 212 7.87 7.09 6.41
N GLU A 213 8.47 7.22 5.22
CA GLU A 213 9.40 8.29 4.88
C GLU A 213 9.03 8.94 3.55
N LYS A 214 8.80 10.25 3.56
CA LYS A 214 8.93 11.08 2.35
C LYS A 214 10.25 11.83 2.45
N ARG A 215 11.21 11.57 1.56
CA ARG A 215 12.52 12.24 1.61
C ARG A 215 12.44 13.67 1.09
N SER A 216 13.30 14.56 1.63
CA SER A 216 13.51 15.92 1.12
C SER A 216 14.30 15.96 -0.18
N THR A 217 13.84 15.22 -1.19
CA THR A 217 14.50 15.16 -2.50
C THR A 217 13.60 15.63 -3.63
N THR A 218 12.37 16.07 -3.33
CA THR A 218 11.37 16.48 -4.31
C THR A 218 10.45 17.61 -3.90
N ASP A 219 10.14 18.44 -4.90
CA ASP A 219 9.18 19.54 -4.86
C ASP A 219 7.99 19.22 -5.77
N ASN A 220 6.84 19.86 -5.49
CA ASN A 220 5.59 19.72 -6.25
C ASN A 220 5.00 18.29 -6.20
N LEU A 221 5.12 17.62 -5.06
CA LEU A 221 4.40 16.39 -4.72
C LEU A 221 3.09 16.72 -3.97
N GLU A 222 2.00 16.08 -4.34
CA GLU A 222 0.79 16.01 -3.51
C GLU A 222 0.81 14.70 -2.71
N LEU A 223 0.98 14.78 -1.39
CA LEU A 223 0.94 13.60 -0.51
C LEU A 223 -0.37 13.58 0.28
N ILE A 224 -1.15 12.52 0.06
CA ILE A 224 -2.34 12.20 0.85
C ILE A 224 -1.99 11.02 1.76
N LEU A 225 -2.04 11.23 3.07
CA LEU A 225 -1.67 10.22 4.07
C LEU A 225 -2.81 10.05 5.07
N TYR A 226 -3.66 9.04 4.85
CA TYR A 226 -4.92 8.86 5.58
C TYR A 226 -5.03 7.53 6.31
N ASN A 227 -5.54 7.52 7.53
CA ASN A 227 -5.97 6.28 8.19
C ASN A 227 -4.87 5.18 8.24
N ASN A 228 -3.60 5.55 8.33
CA ASN A 228 -2.53 4.56 8.48
C ASN A 228 -2.27 4.30 9.97
N THR A 229 -1.86 3.09 10.31
CA THR A 229 -1.39 2.73 11.66
C THR A 229 0.07 2.27 11.57
N ILE A 230 0.97 2.94 12.29
CA ILE A 230 2.38 2.58 12.36
C ILE A 230 2.73 2.17 13.79
N GLY A 231 3.32 1.00 13.97
CA GLY A 231 3.79 0.51 15.27
C GLY A 231 5.16 -0.14 15.21
N ASP A 232 5.70 -0.52 16.36
CA ASP A 232 7.00 -1.23 16.47
C ASP A 232 8.11 -0.63 15.59
N PHE A 233 8.41 0.65 15.80
CA PHE A 233 9.51 1.36 15.15
C PHE A 233 10.60 1.76 16.14
N THR A 234 11.81 2.05 15.64
CA THR A 234 12.97 2.34 16.51
C THR A 234 13.57 3.74 16.34
N ASP A 235 13.25 4.47 15.28
CA ASP A 235 13.68 5.86 15.07
C ASP A 235 12.49 6.79 14.84
N LYS A 236 11.69 6.57 13.78
CA LYS A 236 10.55 7.46 13.46
C LYS A 236 9.33 6.69 12.99
N ALA A 237 8.12 7.04 13.41
CA ALA A 237 6.93 6.48 12.79
C ALA A 237 6.71 7.12 11.42
N PHE A 238 6.60 8.46 11.41
CA PHE A 238 6.46 9.28 10.22
C PHE A 238 7.64 10.25 10.07
N SER A 239 8.35 10.17 8.96
CA SER A 239 9.41 11.09 8.58
C SER A 239 8.99 11.85 7.32
N ILE A 240 8.48 13.07 7.50
CA ILE A 240 7.89 13.89 6.44
C ILE A 240 8.88 14.97 6.03
N GLY A 241 9.60 14.71 4.96
CA GLY A 241 10.62 15.60 4.44
C GLY A 241 10.11 16.57 3.38
N ARG A 242 10.17 17.88 3.58
CA ARG A 242 9.83 18.86 2.53
C ARG A 242 11.06 19.21 1.69
N TYR A 243 10.87 19.43 0.39
CA TYR A 243 11.87 20.04 -0.47
C TYR A 243 11.19 21.04 -1.39
N GLY A 244 11.63 22.30 -1.37
CA GLY A 244 10.94 23.38 -2.08
C GLY A 244 9.65 23.86 -1.39
N THR A 245 8.81 24.57 -2.12
CA THR A 245 7.61 25.25 -1.58
C THR A 245 6.30 24.84 -2.24
N ASN A 246 6.34 23.96 -3.26
CA ASN A 246 5.19 23.58 -4.07
C ASN A 246 4.59 22.23 -3.65
N ASP A 247 5.20 21.52 -2.70
CA ASP A 247 4.59 20.35 -2.06
C ASP A 247 3.28 20.72 -1.34
N ARG A 248 2.24 19.91 -1.52
CA ARG A 248 0.97 19.96 -0.78
C ARG A 248 0.79 18.67 0.01
N TYR A 249 0.66 18.77 1.33
CA TYR A 249 0.45 17.62 2.20
C TYR A 249 -0.93 17.65 2.85
N VAL A 250 -1.64 16.53 2.79
CA VAL A 250 -2.94 16.35 3.44
C VAL A 250 -2.87 15.07 4.27
N ILE A 251 -2.71 15.24 5.58
CA ILE A 251 -2.36 14.18 6.52
C ILE A 251 -3.40 14.13 7.62
N ARG A 252 -4.19 13.05 7.64
CA ARG A 252 -5.34 12.90 8.53
C ARG A 252 -5.51 11.50 9.09
N ASN A 253 -6.10 11.40 10.27
CA ASN A 253 -6.56 10.14 10.85
C ASN A 253 -5.44 9.09 11.01
N ASN A 254 -4.17 9.44 11.07
CA ASN A 254 -3.10 8.44 11.23
C ASN A 254 -2.84 8.14 12.71
N ILE A 255 -2.46 6.90 13.01
CA ILE A 255 -2.08 6.44 14.34
C ILE A 255 -0.61 6.03 14.39
N VAL A 256 0.06 6.49 15.44
CA VAL A 256 1.34 5.96 15.89
C VAL A 256 1.16 5.16 17.17
N GLU A 257 1.71 3.96 17.18
CA GLU A 257 1.89 3.09 18.34
C GLU A 257 3.39 3.07 18.67
N ASN A 258 3.78 3.41 19.90
CA ASN A 258 5.17 3.42 20.34
C ASN A 258 5.33 2.76 21.73
N LEU A 259 5.08 1.45 21.81
CA LEU A 259 5.12 0.68 23.07
C LEU A 259 6.45 0.86 23.80
N ASN A 260 7.54 1.00 23.05
CA ASN A 260 8.89 1.05 23.58
C ASN A 260 9.33 2.46 24.01
N ARG A 261 8.53 3.49 23.72
CA ARG A 261 8.86 4.91 23.96
C ARG A 261 10.23 5.32 23.41
N THR A 262 10.60 4.71 22.29
CA THR A 262 11.86 4.98 21.59
C THR A 262 11.56 5.68 20.27
N GLY A 263 12.51 6.48 19.80
CA GLY A 263 12.32 7.25 18.57
C GLY A 263 11.37 8.43 18.76
N THR A 264 10.83 8.92 17.64
CA THR A 264 9.97 10.09 17.54
C THR A 264 8.77 9.74 16.67
N ASP A 265 7.55 9.99 17.12
CA ASP A 265 6.38 9.62 16.33
C ASP A 265 6.34 10.35 14.99
N TRP A 266 6.58 11.67 15.01
CA TRP A 266 6.55 12.52 13.84
C TRP A 266 7.80 13.39 13.73
N SER A 267 8.46 13.31 12.59
CA SER A 267 9.63 14.12 12.26
C SER A 267 9.39 14.88 10.96
N TYR A 268 9.68 16.18 10.96
CA TYR A 268 9.49 17.06 9.83
C TYR A 268 10.81 17.75 9.47
N SER A 269 11.17 17.77 8.18
CA SER A 269 12.27 18.65 7.74
C SER A 269 11.69 20.00 7.28
N SER A 270 12.15 21.06 7.93
CA SER A 270 11.92 22.49 7.60
C SER A 270 10.56 22.86 6.96
N GLY A 271 9.61 23.27 7.81
CA GLY A 271 8.48 24.14 7.48
C GLY A 271 7.26 23.43 6.88
N ALA A 272 6.07 23.69 7.43
CA ALA A 272 4.82 23.42 6.74
C ALA A 272 4.70 24.36 5.53
N GLY A 273 4.22 23.84 4.40
CA GLY A 273 3.88 24.64 3.24
C GLY A 273 2.62 25.47 3.47
N LEU A 274 2.43 26.51 2.68
CA LEU A 274 1.15 27.22 2.64
C LEU A 274 0.10 26.27 2.07
N GLY A 275 -0.91 25.92 2.87
CA GLY A 275 -2.03 25.06 2.44
C GLY A 275 -1.89 23.58 2.80
N ASP A 276 -0.85 23.18 3.56
CA ASP A 276 -0.82 21.85 4.15
C ASP A 276 -1.90 21.68 5.22
N ILE A 277 -2.39 20.46 5.34
CA ILE A 277 -3.37 20.05 6.32
C ILE A 277 -2.80 18.89 7.14
N TYR A 278 -2.73 19.11 8.45
CA TYR A 278 -2.35 18.11 9.44
C TYR A 278 -3.42 18.15 10.52
N GLU A 279 -4.33 17.19 10.52
CA GLU A 279 -5.44 17.20 11.49
C GLU A 279 -5.92 15.80 11.86
N PHE A 280 -6.45 15.65 13.07
CA PHE A 280 -6.99 14.38 13.57
C PHE A 280 -5.99 13.22 13.50
N ASN A 281 -4.70 13.49 13.71
CA ASN A 281 -3.65 12.48 13.80
C ASN A 281 -3.31 12.17 15.27
N HIS A 282 -2.66 11.03 15.52
CA HIS A 282 -2.28 10.60 16.86
C HIS A 282 -0.77 10.60 17.04
N SER A 283 -0.35 10.91 18.26
CA SER A 283 1.01 10.77 18.73
C SER A 283 1.01 10.38 20.20
N THR A 284 1.91 9.48 20.56
CA THR A 284 2.28 9.11 21.93
C THR A 284 3.21 10.12 22.60
N ASP A 285 4.00 10.87 21.83
CA ASP A 285 5.04 11.80 22.34
C ASP A 285 4.76 13.29 22.08
N GLY A 286 3.64 13.61 21.42
CA GLY A 286 3.19 14.98 21.16
C GLY A 286 3.94 15.68 20.02
N THR A 287 4.65 14.93 19.17
CA THR A 287 5.44 15.50 18.07
C THR A 287 4.63 15.83 16.82
N VAL A 288 3.38 15.35 16.74
CA VAL A 288 2.47 15.67 15.64
C VAL A 288 2.09 17.16 15.62
N ILE A 289 2.14 17.78 14.43
CA ILE A 289 1.77 19.19 14.24
C ILE A 289 0.33 19.32 13.73
N GLY A 290 -0.21 20.54 13.76
CA GLY A 290 -1.54 20.84 13.24
C GLY A 290 -2.63 20.88 14.32
N SER A 291 -3.88 20.56 13.96
CA SER A 291 -5.06 20.72 14.81
C SER A 291 -5.78 19.41 15.10
N ASP A 292 -6.59 19.38 16.17
CA ASP A 292 -7.48 18.25 16.53
C ASP A 292 -6.79 16.88 16.68
N ASN A 293 -5.47 16.90 16.84
CA ASN A 293 -4.66 15.71 17.07
C ASN A 293 -4.87 15.15 18.48
N GLN A 294 -4.69 13.84 18.61
CA GLN A 294 -4.80 13.12 19.88
C GLN A 294 -3.40 12.82 20.45
N LEU A 295 -3.26 12.95 21.77
CA LEU A 295 -2.05 12.64 22.50
C LEU A 295 -2.32 11.57 23.55
N GLY A 296 -1.58 10.46 23.51
CA GLY A 296 -1.67 9.40 24.51
C GLY A 296 -1.32 8.02 23.97
N ASP A 297 -1.86 6.99 24.61
CA ASP A 297 -1.70 5.60 24.17
C ASP A 297 -3.03 5.08 23.65
N ILE A 298 -3.01 4.46 22.47
CA ILE A 298 -4.16 3.78 21.90
C ILE A 298 -4.28 2.37 22.47
N ASP A 299 -5.49 1.97 22.89
CA ASP A 299 -5.73 0.58 23.29
C ASP A 299 -5.97 -0.30 22.05
N PHE A 300 -4.97 -1.13 21.71
CA PHE A 300 -5.05 -2.14 20.66
C PHE A 300 -5.35 -3.54 21.21
N LEU A 301 -5.96 -4.42 20.41
CA LEU A 301 -6.25 -5.81 20.80
C LEU A 301 -4.98 -6.53 21.28
N ASN A 302 -3.87 -6.40 20.54
CA ASN A 302 -2.57 -6.92 20.96
C ASN A 302 -1.41 -6.28 20.16
N ALA A 303 -1.08 -5.02 20.45
CA ALA A 303 0.03 -4.31 19.80
C ALA A 303 1.37 -5.05 19.92
N ALA A 304 1.67 -5.66 21.09
CA ALA A 304 2.89 -6.44 21.30
C ALA A 304 2.98 -7.70 20.44
N GLY A 305 1.85 -8.18 19.90
CA GLY A 305 1.77 -9.26 18.92
C GLY A 305 1.46 -8.79 17.51
N ASN A 306 1.68 -7.50 17.19
CA ASN A 306 1.43 -6.88 15.89
C ASN A 306 -0.04 -6.90 15.44
N ASP A 307 -0.97 -6.93 16.40
CA ASP A 307 -2.41 -6.81 16.15
C ASP A 307 -2.89 -5.42 16.56
N TYR A 308 -2.96 -4.54 15.57
CA TYR A 308 -3.32 -3.13 15.71
C TYR A 308 -4.82 -2.86 15.52
N ARG A 309 -5.67 -3.90 15.62
CA ARG A 309 -7.13 -3.68 15.70
C ARG A 309 -7.45 -2.96 16.99
N LEU A 310 -8.32 -1.95 16.94
CA LEU A 310 -8.68 -1.14 18.10
C LEU A 310 -9.50 -1.94 19.13
N GLN A 311 -9.24 -1.75 20.43
CA GLN A 311 -10.10 -2.27 21.50
C GLN A 311 -11.32 -1.38 21.68
N SER A 312 -12.48 -1.98 21.96
CA SER A 312 -13.76 -1.25 22.13
C SER A 312 -13.77 -0.20 23.23
N ILE A 313 -12.80 -0.29 24.15
CA ILE A 313 -12.57 0.62 25.27
C ILE A 313 -11.69 1.81 24.94
N ASP A 314 -10.96 1.79 23.82
CA ASP A 314 -10.13 2.93 23.43
C ASP A 314 -11.03 4.16 23.21
N ILE A 315 -10.57 5.29 23.74
CA ILE A 315 -11.28 6.56 23.71
C ILE A 315 -10.57 7.63 22.86
N LEU A 316 -9.35 7.32 22.39
CA LEU A 316 -8.51 8.29 21.69
C LEU A 316 -8.69 8.18 20.16
N ALA A 317 -8.71 6.96 19.61
CA ALA A 317 -8.95 6.71 18.20
C ALA A 317 -10.43 6.54 17.86
N LYS A 318 -11.23 6.14 18.84
CA LYS A 318 -12.66 5.89 18.65
C LYS A 318 -13.47 7.18 18.48
N ASP A 319 -14.06 7.32 17.29
CA ASP A 319 -15.05 8.36 16.97
C ASP A 319 -14.45 9.77 16.95
N THR A 320 -13.13 9.86 16.78
CA THR A 320 -12.34 11.09 16.81
C THR A 320 -11.73 11.45 15.45
N GLY A 321 -11.92 10.62 14.42
CA GLY A 321 -11.38 10.89 13.08
C GLY A 321 -12.19 11.90 12.28
N ALA A 322 -11.53 12.60 11.36
CA ALA A 322 -12.17 13.40 10.32
C ALA A 322 -13.02 12.54 9.40
N ASP A 323 -14.16 13.07 8.93
CA ASP A 323 -15.01 12.39 7.93
C ASP A 323 -14.40 12.51 6.53
N LEU A 324 -13.94 11.37 6.00
CA LEU A 324 -13.30 11.30 4.68
C LEU A 324 -14.21 10.69 3.59
N ARG A 325 -15.50 10.46 3.86
CA ARG A 325 -16.44 9.84 2.89
C ARG A 325 -16.69 10.66 1.64
N ASN A 326 -16.51 11.97 1.73
CA ASN A 326 -16.66 12.91 0.62
C ASN A 326 -15.46 13.84 0.49
N ASP A 327 -14.30 13.45 1.04
CA ASP A 327 -13.08 14.23 0.92
C ASP A 327 -12.67 14.29 -0.55
N THR A 328 -12.34 15.50 -1.01
CA THR A 328 -12.04 15.76 -2.42
C THR A 328 -10.65 15.29 -2.82
N ASP A 329 -9.75 15.11 -1.86
CA ASP A 329 -8.38 14.67 -2.14
C ASP A 329 -8.34 13.14 -2.25
N PHE A 330 -8.96 12.41 -1.32
CA PHE A 330 -9.17 10.97 -1.46
C PHE A 330 -10.33 10.48 -0.61
N LYS A 331 -11.29 9.80 -1.23
CA LYS A 331 -12.44 9.24 -0.53
C LYS A 331 -12.05 7.96 0.21
N ILE A 332 -12.34 7.92 1.50
CA ILE A 332 -12.35 6.70 2.31
C ILE A 332 -13.77 6.45 2.76
N ASP A 333 -14.33 5.26 2.49
CA ASP A 333 -15.61 4.82 3.05
C ASP A 333 -15.56 3.42 3.68
N ARG A 334 -14.36 2.82 3.69
CA ARG A 334 -14.08 1.51 4.24
C ARG A 334 -12.74 1.49 4.95
N ASP A 335 -12.64 0.66 5.97
CA ASP A 335 -11.39 0.39 6.68
C ASP A 335 -10.55 -0.68 5.97
N ILE A 336 -9.38 -1.01 6.52
CA ILE A 336 -8.46 -2.00 5.94
C ILE A 336 -9.05 -3.41 5.77
N LYS A 337 -10.07 -3.78 6.56
CA LYS A 337 -10.76 -5.08 6.46
C LYS A 337 -12.02 -4.99 5.59
N ASP A 338 -12.15 -3.91 4.82
CA ASP A 338 -13.24 -3.62 3.90
C ASP A 338 -14.60 -3.38 4.58
N LYS A 339 -14.60 -3.09 5.89
CA LYS A 339 -15.81 -2.75 6.64
C LYS A 339 -16.22 -1.32 6.35
N ASN A 340 -17.49 -1.13 6.00
CA ASN A 340 -18.09 0.20 5.82
C ASN A 340 -17.94 1.07 7.07
N ILE A 341 -17.59 2.34 6.86
CA ILE A 341 -17.57 3.37 7.90
C ILE A 341 -18.93 4.08 7.91
N GLU A 342 -19.84 3.61 8.76
CA GLU A 342 -21.27 3.94 8.64
C GLU A 342 -21.66 5.32 9.18
N ASN A 343 -21.02 5.84 10.25
CA ASN A 343 -21.49 7.09 10.89
C ASN A 343 -20.36 8.05 11.32
N ILE A 344 -19.33 7.54 11.99
CA ILE A 344 -18.23 8.34 12.55
C ILE A 344 -16.91 7.67 12.19
N PHE A 345 -15.91 8.48 11.87
CA PHE A 345 -14.57 7.97 11.59
C PHE A 345 -13.83 7.69 12.88
N HIS A 346 -13.13 6.56 12.87
CA HIS A 346 -12.08 6.29 13.82
C HIS A 346 -10.74 6.64 13.16
N MET A 347 -9.74 6.92 13.98
CA MET A 347 -8.39 7.08 13.49
C MET A 347 -7.75 5.72 13.21
N GLY A 348 -6.75 5.70 12.35
CA GLY A 348 -5.97 4.52 11.97
C GLY A 348 -6.67 3.64 10.93
N ALA A 349 -6.04 2.50 10.65
CA ALA A 349 -6.42 1.61 9.56
C ALA A 349 -7.69 0.80 9.81
N HIS A 350 -8.10 0.64 11.07
CA HIS A 350 -9.28 -0.15 11.45
C HIS A 350 -10.42 0.72 11.93
N ALA A 351 -11.63 0.37 11.50
CA ALA A 351 -12.85 0.78 12.16
C ALA A 351 -13.28 -0.27 13.20
N TYR A 352 -14.06 0.16 14.20
CA TYR A 352 -14.73 -0.74 15.15
C TYR A 352 -15.74 -1.61 14.45
#